data_AF-A0A4R5M396-F1
#
_entry.id   AF-A0A4R5M396-F1
#
_cell.length_a   1.000
_cell.length_b   1.000
_cell.length_c   1.000
_cell.angle_alpha   90.00
_cell.angle_beta   90.00
_cell.angle_gamma   90.00
#
_symmetry.space_group_name_H-M   'P 1'
#
loop_
_entity.id
_entity.type
_entity.pdbx_description
1 polymer ?
#
loop_
_entity_poly.entity_id
_entity_poly.type
_entity_poly.pdbx_seq_one_letter_code
_entity_poly.pdbx_strand_id
1 'polypeptide(L)' 'MAQVHSASITVVRCRSHGPHTNDAQDGTVIPGKRGAQPAKVAAAAVWLCSPAASYVIGQLLVVDGGMTIGGFELP' A
#
# COMPACT_ATOMS: atom_id res chain seq x y z
N MET A 1 7.17 12.75 -26.29
CA MET A 1 5.86 13.20 -25.79
C MET A 1 5.43 12.27 -24.67
N ALA A 2 5.67 12.64 -23.42
CA ALA A 2 5.18 11.91 -22.24
C ALA A 2 4.10 12.80 -21.62
N GLN A 3 2.85 12.58 -22.00
CA GLN A 3 1.75 13.39 -21.51
C GLN A 3 1.40 12.92 -20.10
N VAL A 4 1.93 13.65 -19.12
CA VAL A 4 1.51 13.64 -17.72
C VAL A 4 0.05 14.11 -17.70
N HIS A 5 -0.89 13.19 -17.95
CA HIS A 5 -2.32 13.50 -17.91
C HIS A 5 -2.70 13.66 -16.44
N SER A 6 -2.73 14.91 -16.00
CA SER A 6 -3.44 15.42 -14.82
C SER A 6 -3.46 14.47 -13.61
N ALA A 7 -2.47 14.62 -12.74
CA ALA A 7 -2.45 14.01 -11.41
C ALA A 7 -3.63 14.54 -10.57
N SER A 8 -4.83 13.97 -10.72
CA SER A 8 -5.86 14.04 -9.68
C SER A 8 -5.33 13.26 -8.48
N ILE A 9 -5.17 13.97 -7.36
CA ILE A 9 -4.48 13.52 -6.15
C ILE A 9 -4.86 12.06 -5.82
N THR A 10 -3.94 11.14 -6.05
CA THR A 10 -4.09 9.74 -5.66
C THR A 10 -3.16 9.52 -4.50
N VAL A 11 -3.71 9.17 -3.34
CA VAL A 11 -2.93 8.98 -2.12
C VAL A 11 -2.65 7.50 -1.98
N VAL A 12 -1.36 7.14 -1.94
CA VAL A 12 -0.93 5.82 -1.48
C VAL A 12 -0.77 5.89 0.03
N ARG A 13 -1.56 5.10 0.77
CA ARG A 13 -1.38 4.96 2.21
C ARG A 13 -0.81 3.60 2.53
N CYS A 14 0.43 3.60 3.00
CA CYS A 14 1.03 2.46 3.66
C CYS A 14 0.76 2.56 5.17
N ARG A 15 0.16 1.53 5.75
CA ARG A 15 0.19 1.32 7.20
C ARG A 15 1.20 0.22 7.47
N SER A 16 2.27 0.55 8.19
CA SER A 16 3.13 -0.44 8.84
C SER A 16 2.82 -0.46 10.33
N HIS A 17 3.02 -1.60 10.98
CA HIS A 17 3.06 -1.65 12.44
C HIS A 17 4.24 -0.77 12.94
N GLY A 18 4.10 -0.18 14.13
CA GLY A 18 5.06 0.79 14.68
C GLY A 18 6.48 0.24 14.93
N PRO A 19 7.45 1.08 15.32
CA PRO A 19 8.89 0.80 15.27
C PRO A 19 9.44 -0.23 16.29
N HIS A 20 8.59 -1.08 16.87
CA HIS A 20 8.99 -2.00 17.95
C HIS A 20 8.53 -3.46 17.78
N THR A 21 7.94 -3.83 16.65
CA THR A 21 7.51 -5.23 16.47
C THR A 21 8.55 -6.05 15.74
N ASN A 22 8.94 -7.15 16.39
CA ASN A 22 9.81 -8.15 15.83
C ASN A 22 9.14 -8.75 14.58
N ASP A 23 9.91 -9.12 13.54
CA ASP A 23 9.40 -9.71 12.27
C ASP A 23 8.44 -10.90 12.49
N ALA A 24 8.56 -11.56 13.65
CA ALA A 24 7.68 -12.63 14.08
C ALA A 24 6.22 -12.19 14.31
N GLN A 25 5.97 -10.95 14.74
CA GLN A 25 4.62 -10.44 15.00
C GLN A 25 3.88 -10.05 13.71
N ASP A 26 4.61 -9.55 12.71
CA ASP A 26 4.08 -9.26 11.37
C ASP A 26 3.48 -10.52 10.72
N GLY A 27 4.03 -11.70 11.02
CA GLY A 27 3.54 -12.99 10.54
C GLY A 27 2.16 -13.40 11.09
N THR A 28 1.77 -12.82 12.23
CA THR A 28 0.53 -13.18 12.95
C THR A 28 -0.56 -12.14 12.75
N VAL A 29 -0.20 -10.85 12.76
CA VAL A 29 -1.20 -9.76 12.70
C VAL A 29 -1.48 -9.27 11.29
N ILE A 30 -0.52 -9.44 10.36
CA ILE A 30 -0.70 -9.04 8.95
C ILE A 30 -1.24 -10.23 8.18
N PRO A 31 -2.39 -10.11 7.47
CA PRO A 31 -2.90 -11.20 6.64
C PRO A 31 -1.89 -11.65 5.58
N GLY A 32 -1.12 -10.71 5.03
CA GLY A 32 0.01 -10.98 4.13
C GLY A 32 1.28 -11.54 4.79
N LYS A 33 1.27 -11.73 6.12
CA LYS A 33 2.32 -12.32 6.97
C LYS A 33 3.70 -11.70 6.83
N ARG A 34 3.75 -10.43 6.43
CA ARG A 34 5.00 -9.68 6.23
C ARG A 34 4.75 -8.19 6.33
N GLY A 35 5.74 -7.47 6.84
CA GLY A 35 5.78 -6.02 6.78
C GLY A 35 5.79 -5.48 5.34
N ALA A 36 5.29 -4.26 5.17
CA ALA A 36 5.33 -3.56 3.89
C ALA A 36 6.78 -3.13 3.58
N GLN A 37 7.39 -3.74 2.57
CA GLN A 37 8.70 -3.29 2.08
C GLN A 37 8.54 -1.97 1.30
N PRO A 38 9.41 -0.96 1.50
CA PRO A 38 9.33 0.32 0.79
C PRO A 38 9.25 0.17 -0.74
N ALA A 39 9.98 -0.79 -1.31
CA ALA A 39 9.94 -1.08 -2.73
C ALA A 39 8.56 -1.55 -3.23
N LYS A 40 7.80 -2.28 -2.42
CA LYS A 40 6.44 -2.73 -2.76
C LYS A 40 5.44 -1.57 -2.73
N VAL A 41 5.58 -0.66 -1.77
CA VAL A 41 4.77 0.56 -1.70
C VAL A 41 5.08 1.49 -2.88
N ALA A 42 6.37 1.67 -3.20
CA ALA A 42 6.80 2.45 -4.34
C ALA A 42 6.30 1.88 -5.68
N ALA A 43 6.28 0.55 -5.83
CA ALA A 43 5.74 -0.09 -7.03
C ALA A 43 4.26 0.25 -7.27
N ALA A 44 3.45 0.41 -6.21
CA ALA A 44 2.07 0.85 -6.34
C ALA A 44 1.97 2.29 -6.85
N ALA A 45 2.85 3.18 -6.37
CA ALA A 45 2.95 4.54 -6.89
C ALA A 45 3.40 4.57 -8.36
N VAL A 46 4.38 3.73 -8.74
CA VAL A 46 4.82 3.60 -10.14
C VAL A 46 3.70 3.10 -11.04
N TRP A 47 2.91 2.11 -10.59
CA TRP A 47 1.75 1.64 -11.34
C TRP A 47 0.70 2.75 -11.54
N LEU A 48 0.44 3.56 -10.51
CA LEU A 48 -0.45 4.72 -10.62
C LEU A 48 0.03 5.78 -11.62
N CYS A 49 1.35 5.94 -11.79
CA CYS A 49 1.92 6.82 -12.80
C CYS A 49 1.96 6.20 -14.20
N SER A 50 1.56 4.94 -14.36
CA SER A 50 1.60 4.23 -15.63
C SER A 50 0.30 4.40 -16.43
N PRO A 51 0.31 4.16 -17.75
CA PRO A 51 -0.91 4.15 -18.57
C PRO A 51 -1.97 3.14 -18.11
N ALA A 52 -1.58 2.10 -17.37
CA ALA A 52 -2.50 1.08 -16.87
C ALA A 52 -3.48 1.62 -15.81
N ALA A 53 -3.18 2.75 -15.18
CA ALA A 53 -4.02 3.42 -14.19
C ALA A 53 -4.79 4.62 -14.77
N SER A 54 -4.87 4.76 -16.10
CA SER A 54 -5.44 5.96 -16.77
C SER A 54 -6.89 6.30 -16.40
N TYR A 55 -7.64 5.34 -15.86
CA TYR A 55 -9.03 5.51 -15.42
C TYR A 55 -9.21 5.46 -13.89
N VAL A 56 -8.11 5.35 -13.14
CA VAL A 56 -8.13 5.29 -11.67
C VAL A 56 -7.90 6.68 -11.13
N ILE A 57 -9.00 7.38 -10.80
CA ILE A 57 -8.98 8.77 -10.34
C ILE A 57 -9.74 8.94 -9.02
N GLY A 58 -9.22 9.82 -8.15
CA GLY A 58 -9.86 10.21 -6.89
C GLY A 58 -9.97 9.07 -5.85
N GLN A 59 -9.18 8.01 -6.01
CA GLN A 59 -9.22 6.84 -5.11
C GLN A 59 -8.10 6.88 -4.08
N LEU A 60 -8.36 6.32 -2.90
CA LEU A 60 -7.33 5.99 -1.91
C LEU A 60 -6.85 4.56 -2.16
N LEU A 61 -5.60 4.40 -2.59
CA LEU A 61 -5.00 3.06 -2.73
C LEU A 61 -4.32 2.67 -1.41
N VAL A 62 -4.91 1.73 -0.70
CA VAL A 62 -4.37 1.19 0.55
C VAL A 62 -3.40 0.05 0.23
N VAL A 63 -2.16 0.19 0.71
CA VAL A 63 -1.09 -0.81 0.52
C VAL A 63 -0.54 -1.20 1.88
N ASP A 64 -1.20 -2.14 2.56
CA ASP A 64 -0.90 -2.49 3.95
C ASP A 64 -0.89 -4.01 4.21
N GLY A 65 -0.83 -4.83 3.15
CA GLY A 65 -0.83 -6.28 3.30
C GLY A 65 -2.15 -6.87 3.76
N GLY A 66 -3.26 -6.13 3.62
CA GLY A 66 -4.61 -6.59 3.96
C GLY A 66 -5.07 -6.18 5.35
N MET A 67 -4.26 -5.42 6.10
CA MET A 67 -4.54 -5.00 7.48
C MET A 67 -5.86 -4.24 7.63
N THR A 68 -6.19 -3.37 6.67
CA THR A 68 -7.41 -2.56 6.74
C THR A 68 -8.70 -3.38 6.70
N ILE A 69 -8.68 -4.56 6.07
CA ILE A 69 -9.87 -5.44 5.93
C ILE A 69 -9.79 -6.64 6.88
N GLY A 70 -8.61 -7.25 7.02
CA GLY A 70 -8.41 -8.44 7.85
C GLY A 70 -8.63 -8.19 9.34
N GLY A 71 -8.63 -6.93 9.76
CA GLY A 71 -8.72 -6.57 11.18
C GLY A 71 -7.42 -6.89 11.91
N PHE A 72 -7.18 -6.20 13.02
CA PHE A 72 -6.15 -6.65 13.97
C PHE A 72 -6.70 -7.91 14.63
N GLU A 73 -6.27 -9.08 14.16
CA GLU A 73 -6.44 -10.33 14.91
C GLU A 73 -5.46 -10.25 16.09
N LEU A 74 -5.89 -9.53 17.12
CA LEU A 74 -5.21 -9.53 18.41
C LEU A 74 -5.58 -10.84 19.12
N PRO A 75 -4.62 -11.57 19.69
CA PRO A 75 -4.93 -12.62 20.65
C PRO A 75 -5.67 -12.05 21.87
#